data_AF-A0A953JQ07-F1
#
_entry.id   AF-A0A953JQ07-F1
#
_cell.length_a   1.000
_cell.length_b   1.000
_cell.length_c   1.000
_cell.angle_alpha   90.00
_cell.angle_beta   90.00
_cell.angle_gamma   90.00
#
_symmetry.space_group_name_H-M   'P 1'
#
loop_
_entity.id
_entity.type
_entity.pdbx_description
1 polymer ?
#
loop_
_entity_poly.entity_id
_entity_poly.type
_entity_poly.pdbx_seq_one_letter_code
_entity_poly.pdbx_strand_id
1 'polypeptide(L)'
;MNVRFSRAVTRQLALIDRVLISLGKRAMLENEDFRIDHASAGTYQLIATIERSGANILPCSIYLQGDGLRIDLDHIDEALEWPLRDIEENPKTIQLFLVNLFRCFVLFDTSNRTIIMKLFDMNGHIVEELKIGTVGVFASIRQIEVKQHLFYPIYPSENPPVENLQLLGEHGKLASM
;
A
#
# COMPACT_ATOMS: atom_id res chain seq x y z
N MET A 1 -19.28 12.22 10.12
CA MET A 1 -18.28 13.29 9.91
C MET A 1 -18.61 14.02 8.61
N ASN A 2 -18.97 15.31 8.64
CA ASN A 2 -19.29 16.10 7.44
C ASN A 2 -18.04 16.86 6.95
N VAL A 3 -17.05 16.12 6.45
CA VAL A 3 -15.86 16.73 5.82
C VAL A 3 -16.03 16.65 4.30
N ARG A 4 -15.86 17.79 3.63
CA ARG A 4 -15.84 17.85 2.16
C ARG A 4 -14.39 17.70 1.69
N PHE A 5 -14.10 16.58 1.04
CA PHE A 5 -12.80 16.33 0.42
C PHE A 5 -12.72 16.97 -0.97
N SER A 6 -11.49 17.20 -1.46
CA SER A 6 -11.28 17.58 -2.86
C SER A 6 -11.71 16.44 -3.79
N ARG A 7 -11.90 16.77 -5.07
CA ARG A 7 -12.18 15.74 -6.10
C ARG A 7 -11.06 14.70 -6.18
N ALA A 8 -9.80 15.11 -6.02
CA ALA A 8 -8.64 14.22 -6.04
C ALA A 8 -8.69 13.22 -4.89
N VAL A 9 -8.81 13.71 -3.64
CA VAL A 9 -8.93 12.85 -2.46
C VAL A 9 -10.16 11.96 -2.54
N THR A 10 -11.29 12.47 -3.03
CA THR A 10 -12.52 11.66 -3.21
C THR A 10 -12.29 10.49 -4.18
N ARG A 11 -11.53 10.70 -5.26
CA ARG A 11 -11.19 9.64 -6.22
C ARG A 11 -10.27 8.59 -5.60
N GLN A 12 -9.26 9.02 -4.86
CA GLN A 12 -8.34 8.12 -4.17
C GLN A 12 -9.07 7.33 -3.08
N LEU A 13 -9.94 7.98 -2.30
CA LEU A 13 -10.79 7.33 -1.31
C LEU A 13 -11.66 6.25 -1.98
N ALA A 14 -12.29 6.58 -3.12
CA ALA A 14 -13.07 5.61 -3.89
C ALA A 14 -12.25 4.46 -4.48
N LEU A 15 -10.93 4.61 -4.64
CA LEU A 15 -10.03 3.51 -5.00
C LEU A 15 -9.80 2.60 -3.78
N ILE A 16 -9.46 3.18 -2.62
CA ILE A 16 -9.28 2.42 -1.38
C ILE A 16 -10.57 1.70 -0.97
N ASP A 17 -11.73 2.35 -1.06
CA ASP A 17 -13.02 1.73 -0.76
C ASP A 17 -13.29 0.52 -1.66
N ARG A 18 -12.93 0.59 -2.95
CA ARG A 18 -13.06 -0.55 -3.87
C ARG A 18 -12.15 -1.71 -3.48
N VAL A 19 -10.92 -1.42 -3.01
CA VAL A 19 -10.01 -2.44 -2.46
C VAL A 19 -10.67 -3.09 -1.23
N LEU A 20 -11.13 -2.31 -0.26
CA LEU A 20 -11.75 -2.81 0.96
C LEU A 20 -13.00 -3.64 0.69
N ILE A 21 -13.90 -3.15 -0.17
CA ILE A 21 -15.12 -3.86 -0.57
C ILE A 21 -14.77 -5.20 -1.24
N SER A 22 -13.75 -5.23 -2.12
CA SER A 22 -13.31 -6.49 -2.76
C SER A 22 -12.74 -7.51 -1.77
N LEU A 23 -12.29 -7.05 -0.60
CA LEU A 23 -11.82 -7.88 0.52
C LEU A 23 -12.94 -8.18 1.54
N GLY A 24 -14.20 -7.85 1.22
CA GLY A 24 -15.34 -8.06 2.11
C GLY A 24 -15.37 -7.13 3.32
N LYS A 25 -14.70 -5.98 3.24
CA LYS A 25 -14.62 -4.97 4.31
C LYS A 25 -15.48 -3.75 4.01
N ARG A 26 -15.81 -2.99 5.07
CA ARG A 26 -16.50 -1.71 4.93
C ARG A 26 -15.58 -0.66 4.29
N ALA A 27 -16.19 0.37 3.71
CA ALA A 27 -15.47 1.54 3.20
C ALA A 27 -14.60 2.18 4.29
N MET A 28 -13.52 2.85 3.92
CA MET A 28 -12.45 3.30 4.82
C MET A 28 -12.97 4.17 5.97
N LEU A 29 -13.89 5.09 5.69
CA LEU A 29 -14.47 6.00 6.71
C LEU A 29 -15.50 5.32 7.64
N GLU A 30 -15.95 4.11 7.30
CA GLU A 30 -16.92 3.30 8.05
C GLU A 30 -16.29 2.04 8.64
N ASN A 31 -14.99 1.83 8.40
CA ASN A 31 -14.26 0.65 8.79
C ASN A 31 -13.52 0.91 10.10
N GLU A 32 -13.86 0.12 11.12
CA GLU A 32 -13.28 0.21 12.47
C GLU A 32 -11.80 -0.14 12.53
N ASP A 33 -11.27 -0.82 11.50
CA ASP A 33 -9.85 -1.12 11.39
C ASP A 33 -9.02 0.15 11.04
N PHE A 34 -9.65 1.29 10.72
CA PHE A 34 -8.96 2.54 10.40
C PHE A 34 -9.21 3.62 11.45
N ARG A 35 -8.12 4.22 11.94
CA ARG A 35 -8.18 5.49 12.67
C ARG A 35 -7.88 6.63 11.72
N ILE A 36 -8.76 7.63 11.67
CA ILE A 36 -8.51 8.85 10.92
C ILE A 36 -7.66 9.80 11.76
N ASP A 37 -6.36 9.87 11.48
CA ASP A 37 -5.42 10.74 12.20
C ASP A 37 -5.58 12.21 11.81
N HIS A 38 -5.88 12.45 10.52
CA HIS A 38 -6.04 13.81 10.00
C HIS A 38 -7.03 13.85 8.85
N ALA A 39 -7.95 14.82 8.88
CA ALA A 39 -8.84 15.13 7.77
C ALA A 39 -9.01 16.64 7.68
N SER A 40 -8.50 17.23 6.60
CA SER A 40 -8.56 18.69 6.41
C SER A 40 -9.02 19.04 5.01
N ALA A 41 -10.07 19.88 4.96
CA ALA A 41 -10.56 20.46 3.73
C ALA A 41 -9.60 21.54 3.18
N GLY A 42 -8.72 22.12 4.03
CA GLY A 42 -7.80 23.19 3.64
C GLY A 42 -6.46 22.70 3.08
N THR A 43 -5.97 21.56 3.57
CA THR A 43 -4.75 20.89 3.05
C THR A 43 -5.07 19.77 2.06
N TYR A 44 -6.36 19.50 1.82
CA TYR A 44 -6.85 18.46 0.92
C TYR A 44 -6.21 17.10 1.21
N GLN A 45 -6.16 16.73 2.48
CA GLN A 45 -5.49 15.53 2.94
C GLN A 45 -6.39 14.70 3.84
N LEU A 46 -6.37 13.38 3.62
CA LEU A 46 -6.85 12.36 4.54
C LEU A 46 -5.67 11.47 4.93
N ILE A 47 -5.41 11.33 6.23
CA ILE A 47 -4.42 10.39 6.77
C ILE A 47 -5.19 9.40 7.63
N ALA A 48 -4.94 8.10 7.40
CA ALA A 48 -5.42 7.07 8.30
C ALA A 48 -4.40 5.97 8.53
N THR A 49 -4.26 5.56 9.78
CA THR A 49 -3.49 4.39 10.19
C THR A 49 -4.40 3.19 10.37
N ILE A 50 -3.92 2.00 10.00
CA ILE A 50 -4.61 0.75 10.28
C ILE A 50 -4.34 0.32 11.72
N GLU A 51 -5.39 0.18 12.53
CA GLU A 51 -5.35 -0.18 13.96
C GLU A 51 -5.71 -1.65 14.24
N ARG A 52 -5.37 -2.58 13.33
CA ARG A 52 -5.64 -4.00 13.62
C ARG A 52 -4.72 -4.49 14.74
N SER A 53 -5.34 -4.99 15.80
CA SER A 53 -4.65 -5.75 16.84
C SER A 53 -4.52 -7.21 16.41
N GLY A 54 -3.28 -7.64 16.21
CA GLY A 54 -2.93 -9.01 15.85
C GLY A 54 -1.43 -9.22 15.98
N ALA A 55 -0.99 -10.46 16.21
CA ALA A 55 0.43 -10.75 16.26
C ALA A 55 1.05 -10.49 14.86
N ASN A 56 1.93 -9.48 14.77
CA ASN A 56 2.82 -9.26 13.64
C ASN A 56 2.13 -8.93 12.28
N ILE A 57 1.12 -8.05 12.31
CA ILE A 57 0.54 -7.41 11.12
C ILE A 57 1.45 -6.26 10.69
N LEU A 58 1.59 -6.04 9.37
CA LEU A 58 2.36 -4.92 8.83
C LEU A 58 1.69 -3.59 9.21
N PRO A 59 2.33 -2.74 10.03
CA PRO A 59 1.79 -1.41 10.30
C PRO A 59 1.86 -0.57 9.04
N CYS A 60 0.76 0.09 8.69
CA CYS A 60 0.74 1.00 7.57
C CYS A 60 -0.16 2.22 7.80
N SER A 61 0.26 3.32 7.18
CA SER A 61 -0.48 4.58 7.16
C SER A 61 -0.76 4.98 5.71
N ILE A 62 -2.00 5.38 5.44
CA ILE A 62 -2.48 5.76 4.12
C ILE A 62 -2.68 7.27 4.10
N TYR A 63 -2.08 7.90 3.10
CA TYR A 63 -2.12 9.33 2.85
C TYR A 63 -2.81 9.57 1.51
N LEU A 64 -3.99 10.17 1.55
CA LEU A 64 -4.69 10.66 0.37
C LEU A 64 -4.45 12.17 0.29
N GLN A 65 -3.81 12.63 -0.77
CA GLN A 65 -3.42 14.03 -0.94
C GLN A 65 -3.88 14.57 -2.29
N GLY A 66 -3.80 15.89 -2.50
CA GLY A 66 -4.22 16.49 -3.77
C GLY A 66 -3.44 15.98 -5.00
N ASP A 67 -2.20 15.56 -4.80
CA ASP A 67 -1.23 15.17 -5.81
C ASP A 67 -1.07 13.64 -5.96
N GLY A 68 -1.54 12.83 -5.01
CA GLY A 68 -1.45 11.38 -5.13
C GLY A 68 -1.89 10.60 -3.90
N LEU A 69 -1.73 9.28 -4.01
CA LEU A 69 -1.87 8.30 -2.94
C LEU A 69 -0.47 7.92 -2.45
N ARG A 70 -0.27 7.91 -1.14
CA ARG A 70 0.95 7.43 -0.50
C ARG A 70 0.61 6.42 0.59
N ILE A 71 1.38 5.34 0.69
CA ILE A 71 1.29 4.35 1.77
C ILE A 71 2.67 4.21 2.40
N ASP A 72 2.73 4.52 3.70
CA ASP A 72 3.92 4.32 4.51
C ASP A 72 3.81 2.97 5.20
N LEU A 73 4.88 2.19 5.13
CA LEU A 73 5.00 0.88 5.78
C LEU A 73 6.16 0.99 6.77
N ASP A 74 5.92 0.75 8.07
CA ASP A 74 6.89 1.04 9.15
C ASP A 74 8.25 0.30 9.06
N HIS A 75 8.39 -0.65 8.13
CA HIS A 75 9.59 -1.48 7.93
C HIS A 75 10.45 -1.11 6.73
N ILE A 76 10.02 -0.11 5.95
CA ILE A 76 10.82 0.46 4.87
C ILE A 76 10.96 1.96 5.10
N ASP A 77 12.18 2.48 4.98
CA ASP A 77 12.44 3.93 5.01
C ASP A 77 11.92 4.65 3.74
N GLU A 78 11.11 3.96 2.92
CA GLU A 78 10.53 4.43 1.67
C GLU A 78 9.01 4.25 1.68
N ALA A 79 8.30 5.18 1.05
CA ALA A 79 6.85 5.11 0.91
C ALA A 79 6.48 4.55 -0.46
N LEU A 80 5.35 3.85 -0.54
CA LEU A 80 4.74 3.48 -1.81
C LEU A 80 3.88 4.65 -2.28
N GLU A 81 4.30 5.30 -3.36
CA GLU A 81 3.67 6.53 -3.85
C GLU A 81 3.14 6.36 -5.27
N TRP A 82 1.90 6.77 -5.49
CA TRP A 82 1.26 6.84 -6.80
C TRP A 82 0.77 8.28 -7.04
N PRO A 83 1.40 9.01 -7.96
CA PRO A 83 0.89 10.29 -8.43
C PRO A 83 -0.55 10.15 -8.92
N LEU A 84 -1.35 11.22 -8.77
CA LEU A 84 -2.76 11.23 -9.19
C LEU A 84 -2.91 10.83 -10.66
N ARG A 85 -1.97 11.22 -11.51
CA ARG A 85 -1.93 10.83 -12.92
C ARG A 85 -1.92 9.31 -13.11
N ASP A 86 -1.09 8.60 -12.35
CA ASP A 86 -0.96 7.14 -12.47
C ASP A 86 -2.23 6.43 -11.95
N ILE A 87 -2.86 7.01 -10.92
CA ILE A 87 -4.16 6.56 -10.40
C ILE A 87 -5.25 6.69 -11.48
N GLU A 88 -5.20 7.74 -12.29
CA GLU A 88 -6.17 7.99 -13.35
C GLU A 88 -5.92 7.12 -14.58
N GLU A 89 -4.66 6.91 -14.96
CA GLU A 89 -4.27 6.11 -16.12
C GLU A 89 -4.37 4.60 -15.85
N ASN A 90 -4.02 4.15 -14.63
CA ASN A 90 -3.88 2.72 -14.29
C ASN A 90 -4.61 2.30 -12.99
N PRO A 91 -5.89 2.67 -12.78
CA PRO A 91 -6.58 2.43 -11.50
C PRO A 91 -6.70 0.94 -11.14
N LYS A 92 -6.86 0.06 -12.14
CA LYS A 92 -7.01 -1.40 -11.91
C LYS A 92 -5.72 -2.03 -11.43
N THR A 93 -4.57 -1.63 -11.99
CA THR A 93 -3.26 -2.14 -11.60
C THR A 93 -2.96 -1.75 -10.16
N ILE A 94 -3.20 -0.48 -9.80
CA ILE A 94 -3.01 0.00 -8.43
C ILE A 94 -4.00 -0.69 -7.48
N GLN A 95 -5.27 -0.84 -7.88
CA GLN A 95 -6.26 -1.59 -7.09
C GLN A 95 -5.80 -3.03 -6.82
N LEU A 96 -5.32 -3.75 -7.84
CA LEU A 96 -4.85 -5.12 -7.70
C LEU A 96 -3.64 -5.21 -6.76
N PHE A 97 -2.68 -4.30 -6.92
CA PHE A 97 -1.52 -4.22 -6.03
C PHE A 97 -1.95 -3.99 -4.58
N LEU A 98 -2.85 -3.04 -4.31
CA LEU A 98 -3.35 -2.77 -2.97
C LEU A 98 -4.15 -3.94 -2.38
N VAL A 99 -4.92 -4.65 -3.19
CA VAL A 99 -5.58 -5.91 -2.81
C VAL A 99 -4.55 -6.94 -2.38
N ASN A 100 -3.49 -7.12 -3.15
CA ASN A 100 -2.39 -8.03 -2.80
C ASN A 100 -1.70 -7.59 -1.51
N LEU A 101 -1.38 -6.30 -1.36
CA LEU A 101 -0.73 -5.75 -0.16
C LEU A 101 -1.53 -6.04 1.11
N PHE A 102 -2.85 -5.92 1.08
CA PHE A 102 -3.68 -6.12 2.27
C PHE A 102 -4.01 -7.59 2.57
N ARG A 103 -4.00 -8.46 1.56
CA ARG A 103 -4.42 -9.87 1.71
C ARG A 103 -3.27 -10.87 1.82
N CYS A 104 -2.08 -10.51 1.37
CA CYS A 104 -0.94 -11.41 1.28
C CYS A 104 -0.03 -11.29 2.51
N PHE A 105 0.78 -12.33 2.73
CA PHE A 105 1.91 -12.21 3.64
C PHE A 105 2.95 -11.31 3.01
N VAL A 106 3.57 -10.44 3.80
CA VAL A 106 4.59 -9.50 3.31
C VAL A 106 5.93 -9.90 3.89
N LEU A 107 6.89 -10.25 3.03
CA LEU A 107 8.27 -10.47 3.45
C LEU A 107 9.12 -9.29 2.98
N PHE A 108 9.83 -8.67 3.92
CA PHE A 108 10.95 -7.80 3.58
C PHE A 108 12.25 -8.59 3.71
N ASP A 109 13.02 -8.60 2.64
CA ASP A 109 14.36 -9.17 2.56
C ASP A 109 15.35 -8.08 2.15
N THR A 110 16.59 -8.16 2.59
CA THR A 110 17.63 -7.19 2.19
C THR A 110 18.77 -7.89 1.51
N SER A 111 19.03 -7.50 0.26
CA SER A 111 20.11 -8.01 -0.55
C SER A 111 20.87 -6.83 -1.16
N ASN A 112 22.17 -6.74 -0.88
CA ASN A 112 23.06 -5.73 -1.46
C ASN A 112 22.57 -4.27 -1.33
N ARG A 113 22.00 -3.90 -0.17
CA ARG A 113 21.40 -2.55 0.12
C ARG A 113 20.11 -2.26 -0.64
N THR A 114 19.51 -3.25 -1.27
CA THR A 114 18.16 -3.16 -1.83
C THR A 114 17.22 -3.89 -0.88
N ILE A 115 16.10 -3.24 -0.56
CA ILE A 115 15.00 -3.91 0.14
C ILE A 115 14.14 -4.58 -0.93
N ILE A 116 13.87 -5.86 -0.77
CA ILE A 116 12.99 -6.63 -1.63
C ILE A 116 11.73 -6.93 -0.82
N MET A 117 10.60 -6.38 -1.25
CA MET A 117 9.30 -6.72 -0.72
C MET A 117 8.69 -7.84 -1.57
N LYS A 118 8.30 -8.94 -0.94
CA LYS A 118 7.60 -10.06 -1.59
C LYS A 118 6.23 -10.25 -0.96
N LEU A 119 5.21 -10.39 -1.80
CA LEU A 119 3.84 -10.70 -1.36
C LEU A 119 3.54 -12.16 -1.67
N PHE A 120 3.17 -12.93 -0.65
CA PHE A 120 2.80 -14.34 -0.78
C PHE A 120 1.31 -14.55 -0.58
N ASP A 121 0.69 -15.33 -1.46
CA ASP A 121 -0.66 -15.82 -1.22
C ASP A 121 -0.70 -16.82 -0.05
N MET A 122 -1.91 -17.29 0.29
CA MET A 122 -2.12 -18.27 1.36
C MET A 122 -1.47 -19.63 1.09
N ASN A 123 -1.07 -19.91 -0.16
CA ASN A 123 -0.39 -21.13 -0.56
C ASN A 123 1.14 -20.98 -0.57
N GLY A 124 1.67 -19.78 -0.29
CA GLY A 124 3.10 -19.48 -0.34
C GLY A 124 3.63 -19.16 -1.74
N HIS A 125 2.77 -18.93 -2.73
CA HIS A 125 3.19 -18.45 -4.04
C HIS A 125 3.44 -16.94 -4.01
N ILE A 126 4.54 -16.51 -4.62
CA ILE A 126 4.84 -15.08 -4.80
C ILE A 126 3.86 -14.53 -5.85
N VAL A 127 3.05 -13.55 -5.46
CA VAL A 127 2.12 -12.84 -6.36
C VAL A 127 2.64 -11.47 -6.78
N GLU A 128 3.53 -10.88 -5.99
CA GLU A 128 4.22 -9.62 -6.30
C GLU A 128 5.63 -9.63 -5.73
N GLU A 129 6.56 -9.00 -6.44
CA GLU A 129 7.90 -8.69 -5.95
C GLU A 129 8.26 -7.25 -6.33
N LEU A 130 8.62 -6.45 -5.35
CA LEU A 130 9.07 -5.07 -5.54
C LEU A 130 10.51 -4.93 -5.03
N LYS A 131 11.37 -4.35 -5.87
CA LYS A 131 12.71 -3.92 -5.50
C LYS A 131 12.66 -2.44 -5.14
N ILE A 132 12.88 -2.16 -3.87
CA ILE A 132 12.87 -0.83 -3.28
C ILE A 132 14.34 -0.42 -3.15
N GLY A 133 14.76 0.49 -4.02
CA GLY A 133 16.14 0.92 -4.13
C GLY A 133 16.37 2.17 -3.30
N THR A 134 17.23 2.09 -2.28
CA THR A 134 17.69 3.26 -1.52
C THR A 134 18.42 4.23 -2.45
N VAL A 135 17.73 5.21 -3.01
CA VAL A 135 18.36 6.29 -3.79
C VAL A 135 17.98 7.64 -3.19
N GLY A 136 18.91 8.18 -2.41
CA GLY A 136 19.00 9.61 -2.13
C GLY A 136 18.72 10.04 -0.68
N VAL A 137 19.77 10.05 0.15
CA VAL A 137 20.30 11.25 0.83
C VAL A 137 21.43 10.80 1.78
N PHE A 138 22.58 11.45 1.64
CA PHE A 138 23.68 11.41 2.61
C PHE A 138 23.18 11.86 4.00
N ALA A 139 22.80 10.92 4.87
CA ALA A 139 22.67 11.18 6.29
C ALA A 139 22.81 9.85 7.07
N SER A 140 24.03 9.56 7.47
CA SER A 140 24.43 8.43 8.34
C SER A 140 24.08 7.04 7.81
N ILE A 141 25.13 6.25 7.57
CA ILE A 141 25.07 4.80 7.50
C ILE A 141 24.56 4.31 8.87
N ARG A 142 23.25 4.28 9.07
CA ARG A 142 22.66 3.27 9.95
C ARG A 142 22.68 2.00 9.12
N GLN A 143 23.31 0.95 9.65
CA GLN A 143 23.15 -0.39 9.09
C GLN A 143 21.64 -0.63 8.99
N ILE A 144 21.10 -0.73 7.77
CA ILE A 144 19.78 -1.30 7.54
C ILE A 144 19.97 -2.79 7.79
N GLU A 145 19.90 -3.18 9.05
CA GLU A 145 19.94 -4.57 9.47
C GLU A 145 18.51 -5.13 9.35
N VAL A 146 17.96 -5.16 8.13
CA VAL A 146 16.70 -5.88 7.90
C VAL A 146 17.07 -7.36 7.81
N LYS A 147 17.03 -8.00 8.98
CA LYS A 147 16.77 -9.43 9.10
C LYS A 147 15.44 -9.71 8.39
N GLN A 148 15.30 -10.87 7.77
CA GLN A 148 14.04 -11.24 7.10
C GLN A 148 12.87 -11.05 8.06
N HIS A 149 11.91 -10.22 7.68
CA HIS A 149 10.72 -9.93 8.48
C HIS A 149 9.48 -10.27 7.66
N LEU A 150 8.77 -11.30 8.12
CA LEU A 150 7.50 -11.75 7.56
C LEU A 150 6.35 -11.13 8.36
N PHE A 151 5.40 -10.48 7.69
CA PHE A 151 4.18 -9.95 8.27
C PHE A 151 2.97 -10.75 7.81
N TYR A 152 2.00 -10.89 8.71
CA TYR A 152 0.71 -11.47 8.39
C TYR A 152 -0.16 -10.50 7.58
N PRO A 153 -1.07 -11.04 6.74
CA PRO A 153 -2.07 -10.23 6.05
C PRO A 153 -2.87 -9.35 6.99
N ILE A 154 -3.21 -8.14 6.54
CA ILE A 154 -4.14 -7.25 7.24
C ILE A 154 -5.55 -7.86 7.22
N TYR A 155 -5.94 -8.35 6.05
CA TYR A 155 -7.21 -9.02 5.78
C TYR A 155 -6.97 -10.41 5.19
N PRO A 156 -6.64 -11.42 6.03
CA PRO A 156 -6.51 -12.78 5.56
C PRO A 156 -7.87 -13.23 5.00
N SER A 157 -7.89 -13.67 3.75
CA SER A 157 -9.08 -14.24 3.12
C SER A 157 -8.96 -15.76 3.11
N GLU A 158 -10.05 -16.45 3.45
CA GLU A 158 -10.18 -17.90 3.23
C GLU A 158 -10.35 -18.26 1.75
N ASN A 159 -10.67 -17.29 0.89
CA ASN A 159 -10.89 -17.49 -0.54
C ASN A 159 -10.09 -16.47 -1.40
N PRO A 160 -9.30 -16.91 -2.38
CA PRO A 160 -8.66 -16.00 -3.34
C PRO A 160 -9.74 -15.25 -4.15
N PRO A 161 -9.51 -14.00 -4.58
CA PRO A 161 -10.41 -13.37 -5.53
C PRO A 161 -10.36 -14.14 -6.85
N VAL A 162 -11.55 -14.44 -7.35
CA VAL A 162 -11.79 -15.14 -8.61
C VAL A 162 -11.14 -14.37 -9.77
N GLU A 163 -10.47 -15.13 -10.63
CA GLU A 163 -9.50 -14.79 -11.68
C GLU A 163 -9.78 -13.55 -12.55
N ASN A 164 -8.68 -12.87 -12.92
CA ASN A 164 -8.23 -12.71 -14.30
C ASN A 164 -6.79 -12.15 -14.30
N LEU A 165 -5.80 -13.01 -14.02
CA LEU A 165 -4.37 -12.70 -14.18
C LEU A 165 -3.87 -13.30 -15.50
N GLN A 166 -4.30 -12.67 -16.60
CA GLN A 166 -3.49 -12.58 -17.80
C GLN A 166 -3.37 -11.08 -18.10
N LEU A 167 -2.14 -10.65 -18.38
CA LEU A 167 -1.68 -9.27 -18.60
C LEU A 167 -1.13 -8.60 -17.34
N LEU A 168 0.19 -8.66 -17.19
CA LEU A 168 1.09 -7.50 -17.30
C LEU A 168 2.54 -8.00 -17.17
N GLY A 169 3.02 -8.60 -18.27
CA GLY A 169 4.44 -8.55 -18.56
C GLY A 169 4.81 -7.11 -18.88
N GLU A 170 5.94 -6.67 -18.32
CA GLU A 170 6.71 -5.50 -18.76
C GLU A 170 5.92 -4.20 -18.90
N HIS A 171 5.89 -3.34 -17.88
CA HIS A 171 6.03 -1.87 -18.03
C HIS A 171 6.09 -1.20 -16.66
N GLY A 172 7.28 -1.23 -16.06
CA GLY A 172 7.68 -0.34 -14.99
C GLY A 172 8.99 0.34 -15.38
N LYS A 173 8.95 1.25 -16.36
CA LYS A 173 10.08 2.14 -16.63
C LYS A 173 10.11 3.21 -15.54
N LEU A 174 11.11 3.12 -14.67
CA LEU A 174 11.53 4.24 -13.83
C LEU A 174 11.90 5.41 -14.74
N ALA A 175 11.26 6.57 -14.53
CA ALA A 175 11.65 7.81 -15.15
C ALA A 175 13.00 8.23 -14.57
N SER A 176 14.05 8.12 -15.39
CA SER A 176 15.36 8.69 -15.12
C SER A 176 15.36 10.18 -15.48
N MET A 177 15.61 11.05 -14.50
CA MET A 177 16.31 12.32 -14.69
C MET A 177 17.45 12.39 -13.68
#